data_AF-A0A5P9XUA8-F1
#
_entry.id   AF-A0A5P9XUA8-F1
#
_cell.length_a   1.000
_cell.length_b   1.000
_cell.length_c   1.000
_cell.angle_alpha   90.00
_cell.angle_beta   90.00
_cell.angle_gamma   90.00
#
_symmetry.space_group_name_H-M   'P 1'
#
loop_
_entity.id
_entity.type
_entity.pdbx_description
1 polymer ?
#
loop_
_entity_poly.entity_id
_entity_poly.type
_entity_poly.pdbx_seq_one_letter_code
_entity_poly.pdbx_strand_id
1 'polypeptide(L)'
;MVATQEMLFEWDEWKERALARGVAEDLAELGKNLMRDAYMQRWPEAVLGDCGWDDDGFGMLALACAKPAETRRDWERLYAQYHRRPACPLEQPLAAEAKALAPLYPATRPQGKSHTSLMMGHPK
;
A
#
# COMPACT_ATOMS: atom_id res chain seq x y z
N MET A 1 -30.38 -14.94 -13.43
CA MET A 1 -29.97 -13.65 -12.86
C MET A 1 -28.60 -13.90 -12.25
N VAL A 2 -27.55 -13.37 -12.87
CA VAL A 2 -26.19 -13.53 -12.32
C VAL A 2 -26.16 -12.61 -11.11
N ALA A 3 -26.06 -13.18 -9.91
CA ALA A 3 -25.79 -12.39 -8.72
C ALA A 3 -24.50 -11.63 -9.01
N THR A 4 -24.55 -10.30 -9.00
CA THR A 4 -23.32 -9.51 -8.95
C THR A 4 -22.64 -9.95 -7.66
N GLN A 5 -21.50 -10.64 -7.80
CA GLN A 5 -20.63 -10.89 -6.68
C GLN A 5 -20.16 -9.50 -6.24
N GLU A 6 -20.84 -8.91 -5.26
CA GLU A 6 -20.41 -7.67 -4.65
C GLU A 6 -19.02 -7.95 -4.09
N MET A 7 -17.98 -7.39 -4.72
CA MET A 7 -16.61 -7.50 -4.25
C MET A 7 -16.48 -6.59 -3.04
N LEU A 8 -16.95 -7.07 -1.89
CA LEU A 8 -16.73 -6.41 -0.62
C LEU A 8 -15.26 -6.58 -0.26
N PHE A 9 -14.59 -5.46 -0.03
CA PHE A 9 -13.25 -5.44 0.54
C PHE A 9 -13.34 -5.51 2.06
N GLU A 10 -12.22 -5.78 2.72
CA GLU A 10 -12.13 -5.97 4.17
C GLU A 10 -12.69 -4.76 4.94
N TRP A 11 -12.49 -3.54 4.42
CA TRP A 11 -13.05 -2.33 5.02
C TRP A 11 -14.57 -2.20 4.83
N ASP A 12 -15.13 -2.72 3.73
CA ASP A 12 -16.57 -2.71 3.49
C ASP A 12 -17.28 -3.71 4.41
N GLU A 13 -16.71 -4.91 4.55
CA GLU A 13 -17.17 -5.92 5.52
C GLU A 13 -17.08 -5.40 6.96
N TRP A 14 -16.01 -4.66 7.28
CA TRP A 14 -15.87 -4.01 8.58
C TRP A 14 -16.98 -2.99 8.83
N LYS A 15 -17.31 -2.14 7.85
CA LYS A 15 -18.40 -1.16 7.97
C LYS A 15 -19.74 -1.85 8.22
N GLU A 16 -20.06 -2.90 7.46
CA GLU A 16 -21.30 -3.66 7.65
C GLU A 16 -21.39 -4.24 9.07
N ARG A 17 -20.28 -4.81 9.56
CA ARG A 17 -20.19 -5.33 10.94
C ARG A 17 -20.36 -4.22 11.98
N ALA A 18 -19.81 -3.03 11.75
CA ALA A 18 -19.95 -1.87 12.63
C ALA A 18 -21.41 -1.39 12.70
N LEU A 19 -22.07 -1.24 11.55
CA LEU A 19 -23.48 -0.88 11.48
C LEU A 19 -24.38 -1.90 12.17
N ALA A 20 -24.12 -3.20 11.95
CA ALA A 20 -24.86 -4.28 12.60
C ALA A 20 -24.72 -4.27 14.14
N ARG A 21 -23.63 -3.70 14.68
CA ARG A 21 -23.40 -3.53 16.12
C ARG A 21 -23.91 -2.19 16.67
N GLY A 22 -24.61 -1.39 15.86
CA GLY A 22 -25.18 -0.12 16.28
C GLY A 22 -24.19 1.04 16.37
N VAL A 23 -23.02 0.91 15.74
CA VAL A 23 -22.11 2.05 15.54
C VAL A 23 -22.80 3.06 14.61
N ALA A 24 -22.72 4.34 14.96
CA ALA A 24 -23.28 5.41 14.15
C ALA A 24 -22.69 5.40 12.72
N GLU A 25 -23.51 5.64 11.71
CA GLU A 25 -23.13 5.49 10.30
C GLU A 25 -21.93 6.35 9.91
N ASP A 26 -21.87 7.58 10.40
CA ASP A 26 -20.79 8.53 10.20
C ASP A 26 -19.47 8.06 10.83
N LEU A 27 -19.53 7.36 11.97
CA LEU A 27 -18.35 6.78 12.62
C LEU A 27 -17.91 5.49 11.91
N ALA A 28 -18.86 4.65 11.48
CA ALA A 28 -18.57 3.47 10.68
C ALA A 28 -17.97 3.84 9.30
N GLU A 29 -18.43 4.92 8.67
CA GLU A 29 -17.83 5.42 7.44
C GLU A 29 -16.41 5.95 7.67
N LEU A 30 -16.17 6.64 8.80
CA LEU A 30 -14.82 7.11 9.16
C LEU A 30 -13.86 5.94 9.35
N GLY A 31 -14.24 4.90 10.11
CA GLY A 31 -13.40 3.74 10.32
C GLY A 31 -13.09 2.99 9.02
N LYS A 32 -14.09 2.81 8.14
CA LYS A 32 -13.89 2.23 6.80
C LYS A 32 -12.85 3.00 5.99
N ASN A 33 -12.99 4.32 5.92
CA ASN A 33 -12.07 5.16 5.17
C ASN A 33 -10.65 5.09 5.74
N LEU A 34 -10.52 4.98 7.06
CA LEU A 34 -9.25 4.84 7.75
C LEU A 34 -8.56 3.51 7.39
N MET A 35 -9.29 2.38 7.40
CA MET A 35 -8.77 1.08 6.94
C MET A 35 -8.34 1.13 5.46
N ARG A 36 -9.24 1.63 4.59
CA ARG A 36 -8.99 1.74 3.15
C ARG A 36 -7.78 2.61 2.83
N ASP A 37 -7.73 3.82 3.39
CA ASP A 37 -6.71 4.80 3.02
C ASP A 37 -5.35 4.46 3.61
N ALA A 38 -5.31 3.82 4.79
CA ALA A 38 -4.08 3.26 5.33
C ALA A 38 -3.44 2.23 4.38
N TYR A 39 -4.27 1.36 3.78
CA TYR A 39 -3.82 0.40 2.78
C TYR A 39 -3.45 1.08 1.45
N MET A 40 -4.34 1.89 0.89
CA MET A 40 -4.17 2.49 -0.43
C MET A 40 -3.00 3.48 -0.49
N GLN A 41 -2.76 4.21 0.60
CA GLN A 41 -1.66 5.19 0.69
C GLN A 41 -0.39 4.59 1.31
N ARG A 42 -0.38 3.29 1.64
CA ARG A 42 0.74 2.59 2.27
C ARG A 42 1.27 3.33 3.50
N TRP A 43 0.38 3.58 4.45
CA TRP A 43 0.78 4.20 5.72
C TRP A 43 1.84 3.33 6.43
N PRO A 44 2.65 3.93 7.32
CA PRO A 44 3.68 3.18 8.04
C PRO A 44 3.08 2.01 8.83
N GLU A 45 3.79 0.87 8.84
CA GLU A 45 3.35 -0.37 9.51
C GLU A 45 3.00 -0.15 10.99
N ALA A 46 3.74 0.73 11.67
CA ALA A 46 3.49 1.11 13.07
C ALA A 46 2.10 1.71 13.33
N VAL A 47 1.36 2.10 12.30
CA VAL A 47 0.03 2.72 12.36
C VAL A 47 -1.06 1.76 11.87
N LEU A 48 -0.69 0.71 11.14
CA LEU A 48 -1.66 -0.22 10.55
C LEU A 48 -2.46 -0.96 11.63
N GLY A 49 -1.86 -1.24 12.78
CA GLY A 49 -2.56 -1.79 13.94
C GLY A 49 -3.67 -0.88 14.47
N ASP A 50 -3.41 0.43 14.57
CA ASP A 50 -4.44 1.41 14.96
C ASP A 50 -5.54 1.57 13.90
N CYS A 51 -5.22 1.20 12.65
CA CYS A 51 -6.15 1.13 11.53
C CYS A 51 -6.83 -0.24 11.37
N GLY A 52 -6.74 -1.13 12.37
CA GLY A 52 -7.47 -2.41 12.37
C GLY A 52 -6.90 -3.49 11.43
N TRP A 53 -5.68 -3.33 10.92
CA TRP A 53 -5.05 -4.35 10.07
C TRP A 53 -4.38 -5.48 10.86
N ASP A 54 -4.10 -5.29 12.15
CA ASP A 54 -3.48 -6.32 13.00
C ASP A 54 -4.50 -7.37 13.49
N ASP A 55 -5.78 -7.01 13.57
CA ASP A 55 -6.82 -7.80 14.23
C ASP A 55 -8.16 -7.84 13.48
N ASP A 56 -8.14 -7.75 12.15
CA ASP A 56 -9.33 -7.72 11.28
C ASP A 56 -10.36 -6.64 11.69
N GLY A 57 -9.87 -5.55 12.31
CA GLY A 57 -10.63 -4.40 12.79
C GLY A 57 -11.48 -4.67 14.04
N PHE A 58 -11.26 -5.78 14.75
CA PHE A 58 -12.01 -6.09 15.98
C PHE A 58 -11.79 -5.06 17.08
N GLY A 59 -10.56 -4.58 17.27
CA GLY A 59 -10.19 -3.56 18.25
C GLY A 59 -10.79 -2.20 17.91
N MET A 60 -10.72 -1.79 16.64
CA MET A 60 -11.40 -0.59 16.15
C MET A 60 -12.91 -0.64 16.43
N LEU A 61 -13.52 -1.79 16.16
CA LEU A 61 -14.95 -1.98 16.36
C LEU A 61 -15.33 -1.96 17.86
N ALA A 62 -14.52 -2.58 18.71
CA ALA A 62 -14.72 -2.53 20.16
C ALA A 62 -14.63 -1.10 20.70
N LEU A 63 -13.66 -0.31 20.24
CA LEU A 63 -13.51 1.11 20.60
C LEU A 63 -14.70 1.96 20.13
N ALA A 64 -15.16 1.75 18.89
CA ALA A 64 -16.31 2.46 18.34
C ALA A 64 -17.60 2.20 19.13
N CYS A 65 -17.81 0.96 19.57
CA CYS A 65 -18.96 0.59 20.41
C CYS A 65 -18.84 1.14 21.84
N ALA A 66 -17.65 1.04 22.46
CA ALA A 66 -17.48 1.40 23.86
C ALA A 66 -17.42 2.92 24.08
N LYS A 67 -16.79 3.66 23.17
CA LYS A 67 -16.45 5.08 23.35
C LYS A 67 -16.52 5.87 22.04
N PRO A 68 -17.70 6.00 21.41
CA PRO A 68 -17.83 6.54 20.06
C PRO A 68 -17.24 7.95 19.88
N ALA A 69 -17.39 8.84 20.87
CA ALA A 69 -16.90 10.22 20.79
C ALA A 69 -15.37 10.32 20.91
N GLU A 70 -14.75 9.54 21.81
CA GLU A 70 -13.29 9.47 21.95
C GLU A 70 -12.68 8.85 20.69
N THR A 71 -13.24 7.73 20.24
CA THR A 71 -12.83 7.02 19.02
C THR A 71 -12.89 7.92 17.79
N ARG A 72 -13.98 8.68 17.61
CA ARG A 72 -14.09 9.68 16.54
C ARG A 72 -12.93 10.67 16.56
N ARG A 73 -12.68 11.31 17.71
CA ARG A 73 -11.63 12.32 17.85
C ARG A 73 -10.25 11.75 17.54
N ASP A 74 -9.98 10.55 18.02
CA ASP A 74 -8.68 9.91 17.87
C ASP A 74 -8.45 9.47 16.42
N TRP A 75 -9.48 8.93 15.76
CA TRP A 75 -9.45 8.61 14.32
C TRP A 75 -9.33 9.85 13.43
N GLU A 76 -10.04 10.94 13.73
CA GLU A 76 -9.90 12.21 13.00
C GLU A 76 -8.48 12.78 13.13
N ARG A 77 -7.85 12.67 14.30
CA ARG A 77 -6.45 13.05 14.50
C ARG A 77 -5.50 12.18 13.68
N LEU A 78 -5.70 10.86 13.71
CA LEU A 78 -4.92 9.90 12.95
C LEU A 78 -5.02 10.20 11.45
N TYR A 79 -6.23 10.43 10.97
CA TYR A 79 -6.50 10.81 9.60
C TYR A 79 -5.80 12.13 9.24
N ALA A 80 -5.91 13.18 10.07
CA ALA A 80 -5.21 14.45 9.82
C ALA A 80 -3.67 14.32 9.78
N GLN A 81 -3.11 13.36 10.52
CA GLN A 81 -1.66 13.12 10.57
C GLN A 81 -1.14 12.36 9.34
N TYR A 82 -1.85 11.32 8.89
CA TYR A 82 -1.34 10.39 7.88
C TYR A 82 -2.00 10.49 6.52
N HIS A 83 -3.23 11.03 6.45
CA HIS A 83 -3.87 11.33 5.20
C HIS A 83 -3.15 12.50 4.53
N ARG A 84 -2.08 12.19 3.79
CA ARG A 84 -1.37 13.19 3.00
C ARG A 84 -2.34 13.72 1.96
N ARG A 85 -2.61 15.03 2.00
CA ARG A 85 -3.04 15.77 0.81
C ARG A 85 -2.05 15.39 -0.30
N PRO A 86 -2.49 14.90 -1.48
CA PRO A 86 -1.55 14.51 -2.52
C PRO A 86 -0.74 15.75 -2.90
N ALA A 87 0.51 15.80 -2.46
CA ALA A 87 1.50 16.62 -3.11
C ALA A 87 1.71 15.95 -4.46
N CYS A 88 1.39 16.66 -5.55
CA CYS A 88 1.78 16.24 -6.89
C CYS A 88 3.27 15.83 -6.90
N PRO A 89 3.63 14.87 -7.78
CA PRO A 89 4.32 13.64 -7.40
C PRO A 89 5.83 13.78 -7.58
N LEU A 90 6.64 13.40 -6.59
CA LEU A 90 8.06 13.15 -6.80
C LEU A 90 8.58 12.06 -5.86
N GLU A 91 9.03 10.98 -6.50
CA GLU A 91 10.10 10.06 -6.08
C GLU A 91 9.84 9.18 -4.85
N GLN A 92 9.40 7.95 -5.13
CA GLN A 92 9.90 6.83 -4.34
C GLN A 92 11.39 6.66 -4.69
N PRO A 93 12.35 6.77 -3.76
CA PRO A 93 13.67 6.24 -4.02
C PRO A 93 13.53 4.73 -4.09
N LEU A 94 13.59 4.19 -5.30
CA LEU A 94 13.80 2.77 -5.58
C LEU A 94 15.22 2.41 -5.14
N ALA A 95 15.48 2.44 -3.82
CA ALA A 95 16.79 2.25 -3.21
C ALA A 95 16.76 1.07 -2.23
N ALA A 96 16.14 -0.03 -2.66
CA ALA A 96 16.23 -1.41 -2.16
C ALA A 96 15.08 -2.12 -2.90
N GLU A 97 15.26 -2.72 -4.07
CA GLU A 97 15.92 -3.99 -4.27
C GLU A 97 16.23 -4.15 -5.77
N ALA A 98 17.33 -3.57 -6.24
CA ALA A 98 17.89 -3.89 -7.56
C ALA A 98 19.07 -4.86 -7.40
N LYS A 99 18.86 -5.97 -6.69
CA LYS A 99 19.87 -7.01 -6.57
C LYS A 99 19.25 -8.40 -6.71
N ALA A 100 18.90 -8.74 -7.96
CA ALA A 100 19.06 -10.06 -8.57
C ALA A 100 18.06 -10.25 -9.73
N LEU A 101 18.32 -9.63 -10.88
CA LEU A 101 17.83 -10.17 -12.15
C LEU A 101 19.02 -10.23 -13.10
N ALA A 102 19.76 -11.33 -13.00
CA ALA A 102 20.63 -11.78 -14.09
C ALA A 102 19.74 -12.04 -15.32
N PRO A 103 20.15 -11.64 -16.54
CA PRO A 103 19.34 -11.91 -17.71
C PRO A 103 19.40 -13.40 -18.05
N LEU A 104 18.35 -14.13 -17.70
CA LEU A 104 18.05 -15.44 -18.26
C LEU A 104 17.46 -15.24 -19.66
N TYR A 105 18.30 -15.06 -20.69
CA TYR A 105 18.07 -15.58 -22.05
C TYR A 105 19.39 -15.51 -22.86
N PRO A 106 19.83 -16.60 -23.52
CA PRO A 106 21.02 -16.58 -24.38
C PRO A 106 20.66 -16.00 -25.75
N ALA A 107 21.22 -14.82 -26.09
CA ALA A 107 21.16 -14.31 -27.44
C ALA A 107 22.18 -15.06 -28.32
N THR A 108 21.64 -15.87 -29.23
CA THR A 108 22.37 -16.57 -30.29
C THR A 108 23.21 -15.62 -31.16
N ARG A 109 24.48 -15.98 -31.38
CA ARG A 109 25.41 -15.38 -32.34
C ARG A 109 24.82 -15.29 -33.76
N PRO A 110 25.37 -14.38 -34.59
CA PRO A 110 26.13 -14.90 -35.72
C PRO A 110 27.56 -14.33 -35.81
N GLN A 111 28.47 -15.19 -36.26
CA GLN A 111 29.84 -14.88 -36.66
C GLN A 111 29.87 -13.91 -37.86
N GLY A 112 30.80 -12.97 -37.83
CA GLY A 112 31.21 -12.18 -38.99
C GLY A 112 32.55 -11.51 -38.73
N LYS A 113 33.58 -11.96 -39.43
CA LYS A 113 35.02 -11.67 -39.25
C LYS A 113 35.39 -10.25 -39.72
N SER A 114 36.39 -9.63 -39.08
CA SER A 114 37.44 -8.77 -39.69
C SER A 114 38.43 -8.35 -38.60
N HIS A 115 39.50 -9.10 -38.39
CA HIS A 115 40.86 -8.87 -38.92
C HIS A 115 41.55 -7.63 -38.32
N THR A 116 42.39 -7.94 -37.32
CA THR A 116 43.64 -7.31 -36.87
C THR A 116 44.23 -6.25 -37.81
N SER A 117 44.55 -5.06 -37.28
CA SER A 117 45.94 -4.66 -37.00
C SER A 117 46.00 -3.23 -36.48
N LEU A 118 46.35 -3.09 -35.19
CA LEU A 118 46.62 -1.82 -34.53
C LEU A 118 48.06 -1.40 -34.87
N MET A 119 48.21 -0.21 -35.44
CA MET A 119 49.48 0.50 -35.51
C MET A 119 49.99 0.78 -34.10
N MET A 120 51.22 0.39 -33.77
CA MET A 120 52.05 1.08 -32.77
C MET A 120 53.51 1.09 -33.24
N GLY A 121 54.09 2.29 -33.20
CA GLY A 121 55.46 2.54 -33.61
C GLY A 121 56.53 2.13 -32.60
N HIS A 122 57.76 2.12 -33.12
CA HIS A 122 59.09 2.28 -32.51
C HIS A 122 59.13 3.00 -31.14
N PRO A 123 60.13 2.76 -30.26
CA PRO A 123 61.56 2.84 -30.61
C PRO A 123 62.57 1.97 -29.82
N LYS A 124 63.76 1.73 -30.39
CA LYS A 124 65.05 2.31 -29.95
C LYS A 124 66.18 1.78 -30.84
#